data_AF-A0A7V9KUZ6-F1
#
_entry.id   AF-A0A7V9KUZ6-F1
#
_cell.length_a   1.000
_cell.length_b   1.000
_cell.length_c   1.000
_cell.angle_alpha   90.00
_cell.angle_beta   90.00
_cell.angle_gamma   90.00
#
_symmetry.space_group_name_H-M   'P 1'
#
loop_
_entity.id
_entity.type
_entity.pdbx_description
1 polymer ?
#
loop_
_entity_poly.entity_id
_entity_poly.type
_entity_poly.pdbx_seq_one_letter_code
_entity_poly.pdbx_strand_id
1 'polypeptide(L)'
;MSRRILSAVLVLLVEGYLYVRYAQLDAEFHFWLHGLLGGALGMAAVIAVRLLTSRRRPHGRPAVAPWEAGGAGHLYSAVPDVLFLIFGVLHVLWMDVFAFHITVHFIPALLITLLVVFLLSLAAYGLAMSGRVRLAVASLAASAVACTAALSVAAPIPTDIEDLRAHARPPTHRPVSVHPGG
;
A
#
# COMPACT_ATOMS: atom_id res chain seq x y z
N MET A 1 23.40 18.44 12.79
CA MET A 1 22.29 18.02 11.90
C MET A 1 21.02 17.86 12.72
N SER A 2 19.87 18.42 12.30
CA SER A 2 18.63 18.30 13.10
C SER A 2 18.11 16.86 13.07
N ARG A 3 17.41 16.42 14.14
CA ARG A 3 16.78 15.07 14.20
C ARG A 3 15.91 14.79 12.98
N ARG A 4 15.22 15.81 12.46
CA ARG A 4 14.35 15.70 11.28
C ARG A 4 15.14 15.40 10.00
N ILE A 5 16.26 16.10 9.79
CA ILE A 5 17.15 15.82 8.64
C ILE A 5 17.71 14.40 8.76
N LEU A 6 18.17 14.00 9.95
CA LEU A 6 18.65 12.64 10.18
C LEU A 6 17.58 11.60 9.86
N SER A 7 16.34 11.77 10.36
CA SER A 7 15.23 10.86 10.07
C SER A 7 14.90 10.78 8.59
N ALA A 8 14.92 11.90 7.87
CA ALA A 8 14.63 11.93 6.44
C ALA A 8 15.72 11.20 5.66
N VAL A 9 17.00 11.43 6.00
CA VAL A 9 18.13 10.71 5.40
C VAL A 9 18.00 9.21 5.64
N LEU A 10 17.71 8.79 6.88
CA LEU A 10 17.53 7.37 7.20
C LEU A 10 16.38 6.74 6.42
N VAL A 11 15.22 7.41 6.33
CA VAL A 11 14.10 6.93 5.51
C VAL A 11 14.52 6.80 4.05
N LEU A 12 15.18 7.81 3.46
CA LEU A 12 15.65 7.73 2.07
C LEU A 12 16.63 6.57 1.84
N LEU A 13 17.54 6.32 2.78
CA LEU A 13 18.47 5.19 2.69
C LEU A 13 17.75 3.84 2.75
N VAL A 14 16.76 3.71 3.65
CA VAL A 14 15.95 2.48 3.78
C VAL A 14 15.09 2.26 2.53
N GLU A 15 14.39 3.29 2.07
CA GLU A 15 13.57 3.24 0.85
C GLU A 15 14.41 2.94 -0.39
N GLY A 16 15.59 3.57 -0.52
CA GLY A 16 16.52 3.28 -1.61
C GLY A 16 17.05 1.85 -1.57
N TYR A 17 17.40 1.34 -0.39
CA TYR A 17 17.78 -0.06 -0.21
C TYR A 17 16.65 -1.01 -0.62
N LEU A 18 15.43 -0.79 -0.11
CA LEU A 18 14.25 -1.60 -0.46
C LEU A 18 14.01 -1.60 -1.96
N TYR A 19 14.00 -0.43 -2.60
CA TYR A 19 13.82 -0.31 -4.04
C TYR A 19 14.83 -1.17 -4.82
N VAL A 20 16.13 -1.07 -4.47
CA VAL A 20 17.17 -1.87 -5.11
C VAL A 20 16.94 -3.37 -4.89
N ARG A 21 16.51 -3.79 -3.70
CA ARG A 21 16.21 -5.20 -3.41
C ARG A 21 15.03 -5.72 -4.20
N TYR A 22 13.95 -4.96 -4.33
CA TYR A 22 12.80 -5.33 -5.15
C TYR A 22 13.16 -5.37 -6.64
N ALA A 23 13.93 -4.40 -7.14
CA ALA A 23 14.38 -4.37 -8.53
C ALA A 23 15.28 -5.57 -8.88
N GLN A 24 16.15 -6.01 -7.96
CA GLN A 24 16.97 -7.21 -8.14
C GLN A 24 16.17 -8.51 -8.24
N LEU A 25 14.89 -8.49 -7.87
CA LEU A 25 13.97 -9.63 -7.88
C LEU A 25 12.87 -9.47 -8.95
N ASP A 26 13.00 -8.49 -9.87
CA ASP A 26 11.98 -8.12 -10.86
C ASP A 26 10.60 -7.83 -10.21
N ALA A 27 10.63 -7.25 -9.01
CA ALA A 27 9.48 -7.07 -8.14
C ALA A 27 9.24 -5.59 -7.77
N GLU A 28 9.65 -4.62 -8.60
CA GLU A 28 9.44 -3.19 -8.28
C GLU A 28 7.96 -2.83 -8.07
N PHE A 29 7.07 -3.59 -8.69
CA PHE A 29 5.63 -3.48 -8.45
C PHE A 29 5.28 -3.63 -6.96
N HIS A 30 5.88 -4.58 -6.25
CA HIS A 30 5.65 -4.80 -4.81
C HIS A 30 6.15 -3.61 -4.00
N PHE A 31 7.33 -3.07 -4.33
CA PHE A 31 7.83 -1.84 -3.71
C PHE A 31 6.80 -0.70 -3.77
N TRP A 32 6.24 -0.44 -4.95
CA TRP A 32 5.24 0.64 -5.10
C TRP A 32 3.93 0.33 -4.41
N LEU A 33 3.45 -0.91 -4.48
CA LEU A 33 2.25 -1.36 -3.79
C LEU A 33 2.38 -1.15 -2.27
N HIS A 34 3.46 -1.64 -1.68
CA HIS A 34 3.72 -1.51 -0.25
C HIS A 34 3.96 -0.07 0.17
N GLY A 35 4.70 0.70 -0.64
CA GLY A 35 4.97 2.11 -0.39
C GLY A 35 3.69 2.95 -0.36
N LEU A 36 2.81 2.79 -1.35
CA LEU A 36 1.57 3.57 -1.45
C LEU A 36 0.56 3.16 -0.39
N LEU A 37 0.26 1.86 -0.27
CA LEU A 37 -0.71 1.38 0.71
C LEU A 37 -0.20 1.54 2.14
N GLY A 38 1.03 1.12 2.41
CA GLY A 38 1.67 1.26 3.70
C GLY A 38 1.80 2.73 4.11
N GLY A 39 2.23 3.60 3.20
CA GLY A 39 2.28 5.03 3.42
C GLY A 39 0.91 5.62 3.81
N ALA A 40 -0.16 5.20 3.12
CA ALA A 40 -1.53 5.62 3.44
C ALA A 40 -1.94 5.19 4.87
N LEU A 41 -1.67 3.92 5.23
CA LEU A 41 -1.95 3.38 6.56
C LEU A 41 -1.18 4.10 7.67
N GLY A 42 0.11 4.39 7.44
CA GLY A 42 0.95 5.13 8.38
C GLY A 42 0.41 6.54 8.65
N MET A 43 -0.03 7.25 7.61
CA MET A 43 -0.67 8.56 7.75
C MET A 43 -2.01 8.46 8.50
N ALA A 44 -2.85 7.50 8.14
CA ALA A 44 -4.12 7.25 8.80
C ALA A 44 -3.96 6.99 10.30
N ALA A 45 -2.96 6.18 10.70
CA ALA A 45 -2.65 5.90 12.09
C ALA A 45 -2.26 7.17 12.88
N VAL A 46 -1.39 8.02 12.31
CA VAL A 46 -1.00 9.28 12.96
C VAL A 46 -2.19 10.24 13.09
N ILE A 47 -3.06 10.31 12.07
CA ILE A 47 -4.29 11.10 12.15
C ILE A 47 -5.20 10.56 13.25
N ALA A 48 -5.44 9.24 13.32
CA ALA A 48 -6.27 8.62 14.34
C ALA A 48 -5.75 8.89 15.76
N VAL A 49 -4.46 8.66 16.01
CA VAL A 49 -3.81 8.97 17.30
C VAL A 49 -4.01 10.44 17.64
N ARG A 50 -3.85 11.34 16.66
CA ARG A 50 -4.06 12.76 16.90
C ARG A 50 -5.51 13.08 17.22
N LEU A 51 -6.49 12.52 16.51
CA LEU A 51 -7.91 12.77 16.78
C LEU A 51 -8.30 12.28 18.19
N LEU A 52 -7.79 11.12 18.60
CA LEU A 52 -8.00 10.56 19.93
C LEU A 52 -7.33 11.39 21.05
N THR A 53 -6.16 11.98 20.78
CA THR A 53 -5.39 12.75 21.77
C THR A 53 -5.64 14.26 21.74
N SER A 54 -6.27 14.80 20.68
CA SER A 54 -6.50 16.24 20.47
C SER A 54 -7.37 16.90 21.53
N ARG A 55 -8.16 16.13 22.30
CA ARG A 55 -8.83 16.65 23.50
C ARG A 55 -7.86 17.22 24.54
N ARG A 56 -6.57 16.85 24.49
CA ARG A 56 -5.55 17.26 25.46
C ARG A 56 -4.60 18.37 24.96
N ARG A 57 -4.43 18.54 23.64
CA ARG A 57 -3.53 19.58 23.06
C ARG A 57 -3.99 20.02 21.65
N PRO A 58 -4.82 21.06 21.54
CA PRO A 58 -5.37 21.50 20.25
C PRO A 58 -4.33 22.10 19.28
N HIS A 59 -3.12 22.47 19.75
CA HIS A 59 -2.12 23.20 18.97
C HIS A 59 -0.71 22.58 18.99
N GLY A 60 -0.58 21.32 19.42
CA GLY A 60 0.71 20.63 19.44
C GLY A 60 1.20 20.28 18.03
N ARG A 61 2.45 20.65 17.70
CA ARG A 61 3.14 20.11 16.52
C ARG A 61 3.11 18.58 16.60
N PRO A 62 2.88 17.86 15.48
CA PRO A 62 2.92 16.41 15.50
C PRO A 62 4.30 15.94 15.95
N ALA A 63 4.30 14.92 16.82
CA ALA A 63 5.52 14.28 17.29
C ALA A 63 6.27 13.54 16.17
N VAL A 64 5.55 13.17 15.10
CA VAL A 64 6.03 12.36 13.98
C VAL A 64 5.90 13.16 12.68
N ALA A 65 6.94 13.19 11.87
CA ALA A 65 6.95 13.82 10.55
C ALA A 65 6.24 12.92 9.51
N PRO A 66 5.71 13.48 8.40
CA PRO A 66 5.00 12.68 7.40
C PRO A 66 5.87 11.56 6.80
N TRP A 67 7.16 11.80 6.54
CA TRP A 67 8.05 10.75 6.02
C TRP A 67 8.33 9.64 7.04
N GLU A 68 8.34 9.94 8.35
CA GLU A 68 8.49 8.93 9.40
C GLU A 68 7.23 8.05 9.47
N ALA A 69 6.05 8.67 9.40
CA ALA A 69 4.77 7.96 9.37
C ALA A 69 4.64 7.08 8.13
N GLY A 70 4.94 7.65 6.95
CA GLY A 70 4.89 6.95 5.67
C GLY A 70 5.88 5.79 5.61
N GLY A 71 7.15 6.02 5.99
CA GLY A 71 8.18 4.98 6.00
C GLY A 71 7.87 3.85 6.99
N ALA A 72 7.37 4.17 8.19
CA ALA A 72 6.93 3.13 9.13
C ALA A 72 5.77 2.29 8.58
N GLY A 73 4.82 2.93 7.90
CA GLY A 73 3.72 2.25 7.24
C GLY A 73 4.17 1.37 6.07
N HIS A 74 5.12 1.84 5.25
CA HIS A 74 5.73 1.06 4.18
C HIS A 74 6.42 -0.19 4.74
N LEU A 75 7.28 -0.03 5.75
CA LEU A 75 7.98 -1.15 6.40
C LEU A 75 6.99 -2.17 6.97
N TYR A 76 5.94 -1.70 7.64
CA TYR A 76 4.86 -2.57 8.13
C TYR A 76 4.18 -3.33 7.00
N SER A 77 3.86 -2.65 5.91
CA SER A 77 3.21 -3.26 4.73
C SER A 77 4.08 -4.31 4.05
N ALA A 78 5.41 -4.13 4.07
CA ALA A 78 6.38 -5.05 3.47
C ALA A 78 6.76 -6.24 4.37
N VAL A 79 6.23 -6.32 5.60
CA VAL A 79 6.47 -7.46 6.52
C VAL A 79 6.17 -8.82 5.88
N PRO A 80 5.05 -9.02 5.16
CA PRO A 80 4.75 -10.30 4.51
C PRO A 80 5.89 -10.75 3.59
N ASP A 81 6.37 -9.86 2.72
CA ASP A 81 7.47 -10.14 1.77
C ASP A 81 8.75 -10.55 2.49
N VAL A 82 9.10 -9.86 3.57
CA VAL A 82 10.26 -10.22 4.41
C VAL A 82 10.08 -11.60 5.04
N LEU A 83 8.90 -11.91 5.57
CA LEU A 83 8.62 -13.21 6.16
C LEU A 83 8.68 -14.33 5.12
N PHE A 84 8.15 -14.11 3.92
CA PHE A 84 8.22 -15.07 2.81
C PHE A 84 9.65 -15.32 2.35
N LEU A 85 10.45 -14.27 2.21
CA LEU A 85 11.85 -14.37 1.79
C LEU A 85 12.75 -15.06 2.82
N ILE A 86 12.58 -14.75 4.11
CA ILE A 86 13.47 -15.27 5.18
C ILE A 86 13.10 -16.70 5.57
N PHE A 87 11.81 -16.97 5.78
CA PHE A 87 11.38 -18.22 6.39
C PHE A 87 10.90 -19.25 5.36
N GLY A 88 10.85 -18.89 4.08
CA GLY A 88 10.39 -19.76 3.00
C GLY A 88 8.98 -20.31 3.24
N VAL A 89 8.19 -19.63 4.07
CA VAL A 89 6.93 -20.17 4.55
C VAL A 89 5.94 -20.21 3.40
N LEU A 90 5.26 -21.36 3.29
CA LEU A 90 4.27 -21.61 2.26
C LEU A 90 3.23 -20.48 2.27
N HIS A 91 3.16 -19.73 1.17
CA HIS A 91 2.27 -18.60 0.97
C HIS A 91 0.82 -18.93 1.41
N VAL A 92 0.39 -20.16 1.12
CA VAL A 92 -0.90 -20.78 1.47
C VAL A 92 -1.25 -20.65 2.97
N LEU A 93 -0.31 -20.92 3.88
CA LEU A 93 -0.60 -20.94 5.33
C LEU A 93 -0.84 -19.54 5.91
N TRP A 94 -0.36 -18.51 5.23
CA TRP A 94 -0.52 -17.12 5.65
C TRP A 94 -1.55 -16.38 4.80
N MET A 95 -2.22 -17.06 3.87
CA MET A 95 -3.22 -16.40 3.03
C MET A 95 -4.41 -15.90 3.82
N ASP A 96 -4.78 -16.56 4.93
CA ASP A 96 -5.84 -16.05 5.80
C ASP A 96 -5.38 -14.85 6.63
N VAL A 97 -4.14 -14.87 7.14
CA VAL A 97 -3.56 -13.79 7.96
C VAL A 97 -3.31 -12.53 7.12
N PHE A 98 -2.90 -12.71 5.88
CA PHE A 98 -2.61 -11.65 4.92
C PHE A 98 -3.66 -11.57 3.80
N ALA A 99 -4.88 -12.08 4.01
CA ALA A 99 -5.94 -12.12 3.00
C ALA A 99 -6.18 -10.74 2.39
N PHE A 100 -6.15 -9.70 3.24
CA PHE A 100 -6.22 -8.32 2.79
C PHE A 100 -5.06 -7.94 1.86
N HIS A 101 -3.81 -8.22 2.25
CA HIS A 101 -2.63 -7.92 1.43
C HIS A 101 -2.70 -8.63 0.08
N ILE A 102 -3.10 -9.90 0.06
CA ILE A 102 -3.28 -10.68 -1.16
C ILE A 102 -4.39 -10.08 -2.03
N THR A 103 -5.56 -9.80 -1.45
CA THR A 103 -6.72 -9.26 -2.19
C THR A 103 -6.37 -7.96 -2.90
N VAL A 104 -5.54 -7.12 -2.29
CA VAL A 104 -5.08 -5.86 -2.89
C VAL A 104 -4.42 -6.10 -4.25
N HIS A 105 -3.66 -7.18 -4.45
CA HIS A 105 -3.02 -7.47 -5.73
C HIS A 105 -4.00 -7.66 -6.89
N PHE A 106 -5.27 -7.96 -6.60
CA PHE A 106 -6.30 -8.26 -7.58
C PHE A 106 -7.21 -7.07 -7.90
N ILE A 107 -6.90 -5.88 -7.38
CA ILE A 107 -7.66 -4.66 -7.68
C ILE A 107 -7.36 -4.19 -9.13
N PRO A 108 -8.39 -3.80 -9.90
CA PRO A 108 -8.19 -3.16 -11.20
C PRO A 108 -7.39 -1.86 -11.12
N ALA A 109 -6.43 -1.68 -12.04
CA ALA A 109 -5.56 -0.49 -12.09
C ALA A 109 -4.88 -0.19 -10.73
N LEU A 110 -4.42 -1.25 -10.04
CA LEU A 110 -3.98 -1.22 -8.65
C LEU A 110 -3.11 -0.01 -8.26
N LEU A 111 -2.01 0.23 -8.97
CA LEU A 111 -1.07 1.32 -8.60
C LEU A 111 -1.73 2.70 -8.66
N ILE A 112 -2.62 2.94 -9.63
CA ILE A 112 -3.37 4.20 -9.74
C ILE A 112 -4.33 4.32 -8.57
N THR A 113 -5.06 3.25 -8.26
CA THR A 113 -5.98 3.20 -7.12
C THR A 113 -5.25 3.48 -5.80
N LEU A 114 -4.11 2.82 -5.56
CA LEU A 114 -3.32 3.04 -4.35
C LEU A 114 -2.69 4.43 -4.31
N LEU A 115 -2.31 5.01 -5.46
CA LEU A 115 -1.85 6.40 -5.53
C LEU A 115 -2.96 7.36 -5.10
N VAL A 116 -4.19 7.18 -5.56
CA VAL A 116 -5.35 7.98 -5.12
C VAL A 116 -5.58 7.83 -3.61
N VAL A 117 -5.58 6.60 -3.10
CA VAL A 117 -5.73 6.32 -1.66
C VAL A 117 -4.64 7.00 -0.84
N PHE A 118 -3.39 6.93 -1.29
CA PHE A 118 -2.24 7.58 -0.66
C PHE A 118 -2.36 9.11 -0.67
N LEU A 119 -2.69 9.72 -1.81
CA LEU A 119 -2.85 11.17 -1.94
C LEU A 119 -3.97 11.70 -1.06
N LEU A 120 -5.10 10.98 -0.95
CA LEU A 120 -6.20 11.33 -0.05
C LEU A 120 -5.79 11.22 1.44
N SER A 121 -4.99 10.22 1.79
CA SER A 121 -4.44 10.07 3.15
C SER A 121 -3.42 11.15 3.48
N LEU A 122 -2.56 11.51 2.52
CA LEU A 122 -1.59 12.60 2.65
C LEU A 122 -2.29 13.97 2.78
N ALA A 123 -3.33 14.21 1.99
CA ALA A 123 -4.18 15.39 2.10
C ALA A 123 -4.87 15.46 3.47
N ALA A 124 -5.41 14.34 3.95
CA ALA A 124 -6.00 14.24 5.28
C ALA A 124 -5.00 14.60 6.38
N TYR A 125 -3.75 14.11 6.26
CA TYR A 125 -2.68 14.44 7.19
C TYR A 125 -2.39 15.95 7.18
N GLY A 126 -2.19 16.55 6.00
CA GLY A 126 -1.96 17.99 5.87
C GLY A 126 -3.10 18.82 6.45
N LEU A 127 -4.35 18.49 6.11
CA LEU A 127 -5.55 19.16 6.62
C LEU A 127 -5.67 19.05 8.14
N ALA A 128 -5.38 17.87 8.70
CA ALA A 128 -5.33 17.69 10.14
C ALA A 128 -4.28 18.64 10.72
N MET A 129 -3.06 18.66 10.18
CA MET A 129 -1.96 19.53 10.65
C MET A 129 -2.29 21.02 10.61
N SER A 130 -3.10 21.45 9.65
CA SER A 130 -3.62 22.82 9.57
C SER A 130 -4.84 23.11 10.47
N GLY A 131 -5.25 22.18 11.34
CA GLY A 131 -6.40 22.33 12.24
C GLY A 131 -7.76 22.15 11.57
N ARG A 132 -7.81 21.78 10.28
CA ARG A 132 -9.04 21.58 9.51
C ARG A 132 -9.59 20.17 9.70
N VAL A 133 -9.91 19.82 10.95
CA VAL A 133 -10.24 18.45 11.38
C VAL A 133 -11.40 17.83 10.58
N ARG A 134 -12.47 18.59 10.30
CA ARG A 134 -13.62 18.06 9.53
C ARG A 134 -13.22 17.64 8.11
N LEU A 135 -12.40 18.47 7.44
CA LEU A 135 -11.90 18.15 6.10
C LEU A 135 -10.90 17.00 6.13
N ALA A 136 -10.08 16.91 7.18
CA ALA A 136 -9.17 15.78 7.36
C ALA A 136 -9.94 14.46 7.49
N VAL A 137 -11.00 14.43 8.31
CA VAL A 137 -11.88 13.26 8.46
C VAL A 137 -12.58 12.93 7.14
N ALA A 138 -13.10 13.93 6.42
CA ALA A 138 -13.73 13.71 5.12
C ALA A 138 -12.76 13.12 4.09
N SER A 139 -11.52 13.63 4.04
CA SER A 139 -10.47 13.14 3.15
C SER A 139 -10.04 11.71 3.50
N LEU A 140 -9.93 11.40 4.80
CA LEU A 140 -9.60 10.05 5.27
C LEU A 140 -10.75 9.07 4.99
N ALA A 141 -12.00 9.50 5.18
CA ALA A 141 -13.17 8.70 4.83
C ALA A 141 -13.24 8.44 3.31
N ALA A 142 -12.96 9.44 2.48
CA ALA A 142 -12.88 9.27 1.03
C ALA A 142 -11.78 8.27 0.63
N SER A 143 -10.62 8.30 1.29
CA SER A 143 -9.55 7.33 1.10
C SER A 143 -10.03 5.89 1.43
N ALA A 144 -10.69 5.72 2.57
CA ALA A 144 -11.24 4.42 2.98
C ALA A 144 -12.35 3.92 2.03
N VAL A 145 -13.23 4.81 1.57
CA VAL A 145 -14.29 4.47 0.59
C VAL A 145 -13.66 4.07 -0.75
N ALA A 146 -12.67 4.80 -1.25
CA ALA A 146 -11.99 4.46 -2.49
C ALA A 146 -11.31 3.08 -2.39
N CYS A 147 -10.62 2.80 -1.28
CA CYS A 147 -10.00 1.51 -1.03
C CYS A 147 -11.06 0.38 -0.94
N THR A 148 -12.15 0.60 -0.21
CA THR A 148 -13.22 -0.39 -0.04
C THR A 148 -13.94 -0.68 -1.36
N ALA A 149 -14.25 0.36 -2.13
CA ALA A 149 -14.87 0.22 -3.46
C ALA A 149 -13.96 -0.58 -4.40
N ALA A 150 -12.67 -0.27 -4.39
CA ALA A 150 -11.68 -1.00 -5.18
C ALA A 150 -11.57 -2.48 -4.79
N LEU A 151 -11.59 -2.79 -3.49
CA LEU A 151 -11.58 -4.17 -2.98
C LEU A 151 -12.87 -4.92 -3.36
N SER A 152 -14.01 -4.24 -3.40
CA SER A 152 -15.29 -4.87 -3.76
C SER A 152 -15.37 -5.34 -5.22
N VAL A 153 -14.50 -4.81 -6.08
CA VAL A 153 -14.37 -5.20 -7.49
C VAL A 153 -13.07 -5.94 -7.78
N ALA A 154 -12.31 -6.31 -6.73
CA ALA A 154 -11.11 -7.11 -6.89
C ALA A 154 -11.48 -8.51 -7.43
N ALA A 155 -10.63 -9.05 -8.29
CA ALA A 155 -10.81 -10.43 -8.74
C ALA A 155 -10.71 -11.39 -7.54
N PRO A 156 -11.44 -12.51 -7.54
CA PRO A 156 -11.35 -13.49 -6.47
C PRO A 156 -9.92 -14.00 -6.30
N ILE A 157 -9.52 -14.24 -5.05
CA ILE A 157 -8.22 -14.81 -4.74
C ILE A 157 -8.18 -16.22 -5.34
N PRO A 158 -7.15 -16.57 -6.14
CA PRO A 158 -6.94 -17.94 -6.61
C PRO A 158 -6.93 -18.92 -5.44
N THR A 159 -7.75 -19.96 -5.50
CA THR A 159 -7.85 -20.95 -4.41
C THR A 159 -6.83 -22.08 -4.55
N ASP A 160 -6.21 -22.24 -5.72
CA ASP A 160 -5.17 -23.21 -5.98
C ASP A 160 -4.08 -22.71 -6.97
N ILE A 161 -3.07 -23.54 -7.19
CA ILE A 161 -1.92 -23.23 -8.07
C ILE A 161 -2.33 -23.18 -9.55
N GLU A 162 -3.35 -23.93 -9.95
CA GLU A 162 -3.81 -24.00 -11.33
C GLU A 162 -4.52 -22.69 -11.71
N ASP A 163 -5.38 -22.19 -10.82
CA ASP A 163 -5.98 -20.86 -10.90
C ASP A 163 -4.92 -19.76 -10.97
N LEU A 164 -3.90 -19.83 -10.11
CA LEU A 164 -2.83 -18.83 -10.07
C LEU A 164 -2.02 -18.80 -11.38
N ARG A 165 -1.75 -19.98 -11.96
CA ARG A 165 -1.11 -20.10 -13.28
C ARG A 165 -2.00 -19.59 -14.41
N ALA A 166 -3.31 -19.76 -14.32
CA ALA A 166 -4.25 -19.23 -15.31
C ALA A 166 -4.25 -17.68 -15.33
N HIS A 167 -4.12 -17.05 -14.15
CA HIS A 167 -4.04 -15.59 -14.03
C HIS A 167 -2.69 -15.02 -14.44
N ALA A 168 -1.59 -15.78 -14.30
CA ALA A 168 -0.25 -15.34 -14.69
C ALA A 168 0.03 -15.45 -16.20
N ARG A 169 -0.79 -16.21 -16.96
CA ARG A 169 -0.58 -16.36 -18.41
C ARG A 169 -1.14 -15.13 -19.14
N PRO A 170 -0.35 -14.43 -19.96
CA PRO A 170 -0.89 -13.41 -20.85
C PRO A 170 -1.93 -14.05 -21.77
N PRO A 171 -3.00 -13.34 -22.17
CA PRO A 171 -4.00 -13.88 -23.08
C PRO A 171 -3.29 -14.32 -24.36
N THR A 172 -3.12 -15.63 -24.53
CA THR A 172 -2.58 -16.20 -25.75
C THR A 172 -3.54 -15.77 -26.86
N HIS A 173 -3.07 -14.95 -27.79
CA HIS A 173 -3.80 -14.63 -29.01
C HIS A 173 -4.40 -15.94 -29.53
N ARG A 174 -5.74 -16.02 -29.55
CA ARG A 174 -6.42 -17.14 -30.21
C ARG A 174 -5.77 -17.26 -31.59
N PRO A 175 -5.26 -18.44 -31.99
CA PRO A 175 -4.82 -18.61 -33.36
C PRO A 175 -6.00 -18.24 -34.24
N VAL A 176 -5.78 -17.24 -35.11
CA VAL A 176 -6.76 -16.87 -36.12
C VAL A 176 -7.01 -18.15 -36.91
N SER A 177 -8.21 -18.70 -36.78
CA SER A 177 -8.65 -19.82 -37.59
C SER A 177 -8.69 -19.31 -39.03
N VAL A 178 -7.60 -19.55 -39.76
CA VAL A 178 -7.56 -19.37 -41.20
C VAL A 178 -8.54 -20.41 -41.75
N HIS A 179 -9.76 -20.00 -42.05
CA HIS A 179 -10.65 -20.82 -42.86
C HIS A 179 -9.99 -20.96 -44.24
N PRO A 180 -9.68 -22.19 -44.70
CA PRO A 180 -9.34 -22.39 -46.09
C PRO A 180 -10.65 -22.22 -46.87
N GLY A 181 -10.84 -21.04 -47.45
CA GLY A 181 -11.86 -20.84 -48.48
C GLY A 181 -11.49 -21.70 -49.68
N GLY A 182 -12.38 -22.62 -50.04
CA GLY A 182 -12.35 -23.36 -51.30
C GLY A 182 -12.89 -22.56 -52.48
#